data_AF-M6DRW4-F1
#
_entry.id   AF-M6DRW4-F1
#
_cell.length_a   1.000
_cell.length_b   1.000
_cell.length_c   1.000
_cell.angle_alpha   90.00
_cell.angle_beta   90.00
_cell.angle_gamma   90.00
#
_symmetry.space_group_name_H-M   'P 1'
#
loop_
_entity.id
_entity.type
_entity.pdbx_description
1 polymer ?
#
loop_
_entity_poly.entity_id
_entity_poly.type
_entity_poly.pdbx_seq_one_letter_code
_entity_poly.pdbx_strand_id
1 'polypeptide(L)'
;MLNNLLKKIFNCATKKNRELLDSKEKVLNEIYSKFRKMNAENKKNLVKVQNIFSRRDVQVKIEYYSIQSFLIIEGIKIFYDNDKIAFFPFENASFYQKNPSGIKKARDEFLKIGWFFPAYIVANPLKVLAAELKSQSIDSKMTILESILLSLYNLEYLSRMYSERYAKVAYVSYRKEIILESIEAFSLGLNHCAITTLIPVIEGTIRDIADLNGEKSVDVAVNKLLGILRDYKKKIKTESFLKDFDYFPPEFKADGFFDDFHEQFQLLEGLIRYMNEFLYKDSQLVDDIGNLNRHSILHGFFKTYDYPFNFVRLISILDLLVFVIMLKTNFSSNLPPDQTEKSIALFDHLERLSSIELKNTRH
;
A
#
# COMPACT_ATOMS: atom_id res chain seq x y z
N MET A 1 15.02 34.07 30.24
CA MET A 1 13.81 33.80 31.05
C MET A 1 12.50 33.80 30.25
N LEU A 2 12.26 34.78 29.37
CA LEU A 2 11.01 34.90 28.57
C LEU A 2 10.66 33.67 27.71
N ASN A 3 11.66 33.06 27.03
CA ASN A 3 11.46 31.89 26.16
C ASN A 3 10.99 30.62 26.90
N ASN A 4 11.38 30.45 28.17
CA ASN A 4 10.94 29.32 28.99
C ASN A 4 9.51 29.51 29.51
N LEU A 5 9.10 30.75 29.73
CA LEU A 5 7.73 31.08 30.13
C LEU A 5 6.76 30.87 28.95
N LEU A 6 7.14 31.31 27.74
CA LEU A 6 6.37 31.11 26.51
C LEU A 6 6.21 29.62 26.16
N LYS A 7 7.28 28.81 26.26
CA LYS A 7 7.20 27.35 26.08
C LYS A 7 6.27 26.68 27.10
N LYS A 8 6.31 27.10 28.38
CA LYS A 8 5.42 26.55 29.42
C LYS A 8 3.96 26.93 29.16
N ILE A 9 3.67 28.17 28.77
CA ILE A 9 2.31 28.62 28.44
C ILE A 9 1.78 27.88 27.21
N PHE A 10 2.59 27.72 26.16
CA PHE A 10 2.19 26.99 24.95
C PHE A 10 1.95 25.50 25.22
N ASN A 11 2.81 24.86 26.01
CA ASN A 11 2.64 23.46 26.42
C ASN A 11 1.43 23.27 27.34
N CYS A 12 1.12 24.25 28.21
CA CYS A 12 -0.05 24.18 29.09
C CYS A 12 -1.35 24.41 28.34
N ALA A 13 -1.37 25.33 27.35
CA ALA A 13 -2.50 25.58 26.47
C ALA A 13 -2.79 24.38 25.55
N THR A 14 -1.75 23.76 24.98
CA THR A 14 -1.90 22.53 24.17
C THR A 14 -2.36 21.33 24.99
N LYS A 15 -1.88 21.20 26.24
CA LYS A 15 -2.35 20.16 27.17
C LYS A 15 -3.83 20.35 27.56
N LYS A 16 -4.23 21.57 27.94
CA LYS A 16 -5.62 21.89 28.30
C LYS A 16 -6.58 21.73 27.11
N ASN A 17 -6.14 22.09 25.89
CA ASN A 17 -6.90 21.85 24.67
C ASN A 17 -7.05 20.37 24.35
N ARG A 18 -6.01 19.54 24.57
CA ARG A 18 -6.10 18.08 24.45
C ARG A 18 -7.07 17.48 25.46
N GLU A 19 -6.98 17.85 26.73
CA GLU A 19 -7.90 17.36 27.78
C GLU A 19 -9.37 17.73 27.49
N LEU A 20 -9.62 18.92 26.93
CA LEU A 20 -10.96 19.34 26.51
C LEU A 20 -11.46 18.57 25.27
N LEU A 21 -10.60 18.29 24.30
CA LEU A 21 -10.90 17.45 23.13
C LEU A 21 -11.23 16.01 23.55
N ASP A 22 -10.42 15.43 24.44
CA ASP A 22 -10.62 14.07 24.97
C ASP A 22 -11.95 13.96 25.74
N SER A 23 -12.33 15.00 26.48
CA SER A 23 -13.62 15.09 27.17
C SER A 23 -14.81 15.09 26.19
N LYS A 24 -14.71 15.82 25.07
CA LYS A 24 -15.77 15.92 24.06
C LYS A 24 -15.87 14.66 23.18
N GLU A 25 -14.75 14.07 22.77
CA GLU A 25 -14.75 12.80 22.04
C GLU A 25 -15.36 11.67 22.89
N LYS A 26 -15.09 11.66 24.20
CA LYS A 26 -15.74 10.73 25.14
C LYS A 26 -17.26 10.88 25.15
N VAL A 27 -17.78 12.11 25.18
CA VAL A 27 -19.22 12.37 25.09
C VAL A 27 -19.81 11.85 23.78
N LEU A 28 -19.15 12.12 22.65
CA LEU A 28 -19.59 11.64 21.34
C LEU A 28 -19.56 10.11 21.24
N ASN A 29 -18.54 9.44 21.80
CA ASN A 29 -18.48 7.98 21.89
C ASN A 29 -19.63 7.39 22.71
N GLU A 30 -20.02 8.01 23.83
CA GLU A 30 -21.17 7.57 24.63
C GLU A 30 -22.49 7.75 23.88
N ILE A 31 -22.67 8.86 23.17
CA ILE A 31 -23.85 9.12 22.34
C ILE A 31 -23.90 8.11 21.19
N TYR A 32 -22.78 7.88 20.51
CA TYR A 32 -22.67 6.89 19.45
C TYR A 32 -23.01 5.48 19.96
N SER A 33 -22.55 5.09 21.16
CA SER A 33 -22.92 3.82 21.78
C SER A 33 -24.44 3.67 21.98
N LYS A 34 -25.14 4.74 22.37
CA LYS A 34 -26.61 4.75 22.46
C LYS A 34 -27.27 4.64 21.09
N PHE A 35 -26.79 5.40 20.11
CA PHE A 35 -27.25 5.32 18.73
C PHE A 35 -27.11 3.91 18.16
N ARG A 36 -26.01 3.20 18.46
CA ARG A 36 -25.78 1.82 18.05
C ARG A 36 -26.81 0.82 18.59
N LYS A 37 -27.35 1.07 19.80
CA LYS A 37 -28.35 0.22 20.45
C LYS A 37 -29.77 0.45 19.93
N MET A 38 -30.00 1.50 19.12
CA MET A 38 -31.29 1.72 18.48
C MET A 38 -31.55 0.66 17.40
N ASN A 39 -32.81 0.27 17.24
CA ASN A 39 -33.23 -0.52 16.09
C ASN A 39 -33.09 0.27 14.78
N ALA A 40 -33.13 -0.42 13.63
CA ALA A 40 -32.90 0.19 12.32
C ALA A 40 -33.87 1.33 11.99
N GLU A 41 -35.15 1.17 12.34
CA GLU A 41 -36.18 2.20 12.14
C GLU A 41 -35.87 3.46 12.94
N ASN A 42 -35.47 3.32 14.19
CA ASN A 42 -35.13 4.43 15.07
C ASN A 42 -33.87 5.16 14.63
N LYS A 43 -32.86 4.46 14.09
CA LYS A 43 -31.66 5.10 13.51
C LYS A 43 -31.99 5.99 12.32
N LYS A 44 -33.01 5.63 11.54
CA LYS A 44 -33.55 6.42 10.42
C LYS A 44 -34.59 7.46 10.87
N ASN A 45 -34.88 7.59 12.16
CA ASN A 45 -35.77 8.64 12.64
C ASN A 45 -34.94 9.79 13.22
N LEU A 46 -34.70 10.83 12.41
CA LEU A 46 -33.85 11.97 12.79
C LEU A 46 -34.30 12.64 14.09
N VAL A 47 -35.61 12.73 14.35
CA VAL A 47 -36.16 13.29 15.60
C VAL A 47 -35.75 12.45 16.81
N LYS A 48 -35.87 11.11 16.70
CA LYS A 48 -35.43 10.20 17.78
C LYS A 48 -33.93 10.30 18.02
N VAL A 49 -33.13 10.48 16.98
CA VAL A 49 -31.68 10.63 17.11
C VAL A 49 -31.33 11.99 17.74
N GLN A 50 -31.95 13.09 17.32
CA GLN A 50 -31.80 14.42 17.93
C GLN A 50 -32.07 14.40 19.44
N ASN A 51 -33.11 13.66 19.88
CA ASN A 51 -33.45 13.53 21.31
C ASN A 51 -32.33 12.90 22.17
N ILE A 52 -31.39 12.16 21.59
CA ILE A 52 -30.22 11.62 22.32
C ILE A 52 -29.26 12.75 22.70
N PHE A 53 -29.15 13.78 21.84
CA PHE A 53 -28.29 14.95 22.03
C PHE A 53 -28.92 16.00 22.95
N SER A 54 -30.24 16.23 22.83
CA SER A 54 -30.96 17.20 23.67
C SER A 54 -30.85 16.91 25.18
N ARG A 55 -30.67 15.63 25.56
CA ARG A 55 -30.44 15.22 26.96
C ARG A 55 -29.10 15.68 27.54
N ARG A 56 -28.24 16.31 26.75
CA ARG A 56 -26.90 16.78 27.15
C ARG A 56 -26.65 18.26 26.83
N ASP A 57 -27.71 19.03 26.59
CA ASP A 57 -27.63 20.48 26.30
C ASP A 57 -26.77 20.84 25.07
N VAL A 58 -26.71 19.92 24.09
CA VAL A 58 -26.01 20.14 22.83
C VAL A 58 -27.04 20.36 21.74
N GLN A 59 -27.09 21.58 21.18
CA GLN A 59 -27.89 21.87 20.02
C GLN A 59 -27.22 21.27 18.77
N VAL A 60 -27.96 20.44 18.04
CA VAL A 60 -27.42 19.75 16.86
C VAL A 60 -28.36 19.88 15.67
N LYS A 61 -27.77 19.99 14.47
CA LYS A 61 -28.46 19.78 13.20
C LYS A 61 -28.07 18.40 12.68
N ILE A 62 -29.03 17.60 12.22
CA ILE A 62 -28.78 16.24 11.73
C ILE A 62 -29.36 16.10 10.33
N GLU A 63 -28.59 15.51 9.42
CA GLU A 63 -29.02 15.20 8.05
C GLU A 63 -28.57 13.80 7.64
N TYR A 64 -29.28 13.20 6.70
CA TYR A 64 -28.82 11.97 6.04
C TYR A 64 -27.60 12.26 5.19
N TYR A 65 -26.64 11.34 5.22
CA TYR A 65 -25.43 11.48 4.44
C TYR A 65 -24.89 10.12 4.01
N SER A 66 -24.29 10.08 2.83
CA SER A 66 -23.65 8.89 2.28
C SER A 66 -22.23 9.23 1.88
N ILE A 67 -21.27 8.50 2.44
CA ILE A 67 -19.87 8.59 2.04
C ILE A 67 -19.69 7.63 0.87
N GLN A 68 -19.19 8.15 -0.25
CA GLN A 68 -18.81 7.37 -1.42
C GLN A 68 -17.29 7.44 -1.60
N SER A 69 -16.58 6.61 -0.86
CA SER A 69 -15.13 6.57 -0.87
C SER A 69 -14.71 5.12 -0.74
N PHE A 70 -14.34 4.47 -1.85
CA PHE A 70 -13.98 3.05 -2.01
C PHE A 70 -15.02 2.01 -1.51
N LEU A 71 -15.97 2.43 -0.67
CA LEU A 71 -17.23 1.79 -0.32
C LEU A 71 -18.31 2.86 -0.12
N ILE A 72 -19.56 2.41 -0.01
CA ILE A 72 -20.70 3.26 0.34
C ILE A 72 -20.99 3.08 1.84
N ILE A 73 -20.85 4.16 2.61
CA ILE A 73 -21.20 4.18 4.04
C ILE A 73 -22.37 5.13 4.24
N GLU A 74 -23.53 4.55 4.53
CA GLU A 74 -24.73 5.32 4.84
C GLU A 74 -24.82 5.62 6.33
N GLY A 75 -25.27 6.83 6.66
CA GLY A 75 -25.44 7.26 8.03
C GLY A 75 -26.08 8.61 8.15
N ILE A 76 -25.81 9.25 9.28
CA ILE A 76 -26.22 10.62 9.56
C ILE A 76 -25.00 11.50 9.80
N LYS A 77 -25.05 12.69 9.25
CA LYS A 77 -24.11 13.78 9.51
C LYS A 77 -24.72 14.70 10.55
N ILE A 78 -23.94 15.00 11.58
CA ILE A 78 -24.36 15.75 12.77
C ILE A 78 -23.48 16.99 12.87
N PHE A 79 -24.08 18.16 12.82
CA PHE A 79 -23.41 19.43 13.05
C PHE A 79 -23.57 19.82 14.52
N TYR A 80 -22.46 20.15 15.17
CA TYR A 80 -22.39 20.51 16.59
C TYR A 80 -21.34 21.61 16.82
N ASP A 81 -21.38 22.26 17.98
CA ASP A 81 -20.36 23.24 18.44
C ASP A 81 -19.91 24.26 17.37
N ASN A 82 -20.86 24.94 16.71
CA ASN A 82 -20.59 25.94 15.67
C ASN A 82 -19.66 25.43 14.55
N ASP A 83 -20.21 24.58 13.67
CA ASP A 83 -19.61 24.05 12.42
C ASP A 83 -18.73 22.79 12.52
N LYS A 84 -18.65 22.13 13.68
CA LYS A 84 -18.04 20.80 13.75
C LYS A 84 -18.96 19.72 13.23
N ILE A 85 -18.37 18.67 12.66
CA ILE A 85 -19.11 17.62 11.97
C ILE A 85 -18.76 16.24 12.56
N ALA A 86 -19.78 15.52 13.01
CA ALA A 86 -19.69 14.11 13.37
C ALA A 86 -20.45 13.27 12.34
N PHE A 87 -19.97 12.06 12.04
CA PHE A 87 -20.69 11.12 11.20
C PHE A 87 -20.98 9.83 11.95
N PHE A 88 -22.26 9.43 12.01
CA PHE A 88 -22.69 8.19 12.65
C PHE A 88 -23.22 7.22 11.58
N PRO A 89 -22.45 6.17 11.23
CA PRO A 89 -22.85 5.15 10.27
C PRO A 89 -24.01 4.29 10.79
N PHE A 90 -24.95 3.92 9.92
CA PHE A 90 -26.06 3.03 10.28
C PHE A 90 -25.56 1.62 10.63
N GLU A 91 -24.58 1.13 9.87
CA GLU A 91 -23.90 -0.14 10.06
C GLU A 91 -22.57 0.04 10.80
N ASN A 92 -22.08 -0.98 11.49
CA ASN A 92 -20.78 -0.91 12.16
C ASN A 92 -19.66 -1.31 11.19
N ALA A 93 -18.40 -1.06 11.55
CA ALA A 93 -17.27 -1.46 10.72
C ALA A 93 -17.34 -2.96 10.37
N SER A 94 -17.65 -3.83 11.34
CA SER A 94 -17.71 -5.28 11.12
C SER A 94 -18.77 -5.74 10.11
N PHE A 95 -19.85 -4.98 9.88
CA PHE A 95 -20.79 -5.24 8.80
C PHE A 95 -20.09 -5.22 7.44
N TYR A 96 -19.30 -4.17 7.19
CA TYR A 96 -18.55 -4.02 5.94
C TYR A 96 -17.46 -5.09 5.85
N GLN A 97 -16.71 -5.30 6.93
CA GLN A 97 -15.56 -6.21 6.96
C GLN A 97 -15.91 -7.70 6.76
N LYS A 98 -17.20 -8.08 6.83
CA LYS A 98 -17.65 -9.42 6.41
C LYS A 98 -17.31 -9.72 4.94
N ASN A 99 -17.27 -8.68 4.10
CA ASN A 99 -17.00 -8.79 2.68
C ASN A 99 -15.85 -7.85 2.31
N PRO A 100 -14.60 -8.20 2.63
CA PRO A 100 -13.46 -7.37 2.28
C PRO A 100 -13.34 -7.24 0.76
N SER A 101 -12.68 -6.16 0.33
CA SER A 101 -12.46 -5.88 -1.09
C SER A 101 -11.74 -7.04 -1.81
N GLY A 102 -11.98 -7.14 -3.11
CA GLY A 102 -11.30 -8.12 -3.94
C GLY A 102 -9.77 -7.94 -3.96
N ILE A 103 -9.28 -6.72 -3.77
CA ILE A 103 -7.84 -6.43 -3.73
C ILE A 103 -7.21 -7.02 -2.46
N LYS A 104 -7.83 -6.86 -1.28
CA LYS A 104 -7.37 -7.53 -0.04
C LYS A 104 -7.32 -9.04 -0.21
N LYS A 105 -8.39 -9.63 -0.76
CA LYS A 105 -8.46 -11.08 -1.04
C LYS A 105 -7.33 -11.52 -1.97
N ALA A 106 -7.07 -10.75 -3.03
CA ALA A 106 -6.02 -11.05 -3.99
C ALA A 106 -4.62 -10.96 -3.36
N ARG A 107 -4.32 -9.89 -2.63
CA ARG A 107 -3.07 -9.74 -1.88
C ARG A 107 -2.83 -10.92 -0.95
N ASP A 108 -3.83 -11.32 -0.16
CA ASP A 108 -3.69 -12.40 0.80
C ASP A 108 -3.47 -13.77 0.13
N GLU A 109 -4.04 -14.02 -1.06
CA GLU A 109 -3.74 -15.22 -1.84
C GLU A 109 -2.35 -15.17 -2.49
N PHE A 110 -1.93 -14.02 -3.03
CA PHE A 110 -0.60 -13.86 -3.62
C PHE A 110 0.53 -14.00 -2.59
N LEU A 111 0.33 -13.49 -1.36
CA LEU A 111 1.31 -13.64 -0.28
C LEU A 111 1.56 -15.11 0.07
N LYS A 112 0.57 -16.00 -0.03
CA LYS A 112 0.77 -17.44 0.24
C LYS A 112 1.73 -18.12 -0.73
N ILE A 113 1.98 -17.51 -1.89
CA ILE A 113 2.83 -18.06 -2.95
C ILE A 113 4.07 -17.18 -3.19
N GLY A 114 4.44 -16.33 -2.23
CA GLY A 114 5.64 -15.50 -2.33
C GLY A 114 5.53 -14.39 -3.36
N TRP A 115 4.34 -13.83 -3.55
CA TRP A 115 4.12 -12.59 -4.31
C TRP A 115 3.21 -11.63 -3.53
N PHE A 116 2.90 -10.46 -4.08
CA PHE A 116 2.01 -9.48 -3.46
C PHE A 116 1.24 -8.73 -4.54
N PHE A 117 0.26 -7.92 -4.13
CA PHE A 117 -0.53 -7.13 -5.08
C PHE A 117 0.31 -5.97 -5.64
N PRO A 118 0.66 -5.96 -6.93
CA PRO A 118 1.61 -5.02 -7.50
C PRO A 118 1.03 -3.62 -7.72
N ALA A 119 1.92 -2.62 -7.81
CA ALA A 119 1.57 -1.29 -8.32
C ALA A 119 1.52 -1.26 -9.85
N TYR A 120 0.84 -0.26 -10.41
CA TYR A 120 0.77 0.03 -11.86
C TYR A 120 0.17 -1.07 -12.75
N ILE A 121 -0.37 -2.15 -12.17
CA ILE A 121 -1.12 -3.18 -12.89
C ILE A 121 -2.60 -3.04 -12.57
N VAL A 122 -3.45 -3.20 -13.59
CA VAL A 122 -4.90 -3.09 -13.44
C VAL A 122 -5.43 -4.14 -12.46
N ALA A 123 -6.22 -3.71 -11.48
CA ALA A 123 -6.67 -4.56 -10.38
C ALA A 123 -7.63 -5.69 -10.78
N ASN A 124 -8.45 -5.51 -11.82
CA ASN A 124 -9.49 -6.48 -12.20
C ASN A 124 -8.92 -7.85 -12.62
N PRO A 125 -7.98 -7.94 -13.58
CA PRO A 125 -7.33 -9.20 -13.93
C PRO A 125 -6.70 -9.92 -12.73
N LEU A 126 -6.05 -9.17 -11.84
CA LEU A 126 -5.41 -9.72 -10.64
C LEU A 126 -6.42 -10.35 -9.66
N LYS A 127 -7.61 -9.75 -9.53
CA LYS A 127 -8.68 -10.32 -8.69
C LYS A 127 -9.22 -11.62 -9.25
N VAL A 128 -9.36 -11.72 -10.58
CA VAL A 128 -9.78 -12.96 -11.25
C VAL A 128 -8.74 -14.05 -11.03
N LEU A 129 -7.46 -13.72 -11.25
CA LEU A 129 -6.35 -14.63 -11.00
C LEU A 129 -6.33 -15.16 -9.56
N ALA A 130 -6.47 -14.28 -8.58
CA ALA A 130 -6.47 -14.72 -7.19
C ALA A 130 -7.61 -15.70 -6.86
N ALA A 131 -8.77 -15.52 -7.50
CA ALA A 131 -9.88 -16.46 -7.37
C ALA A 131 -9.55 -17.82 -8.00
N GLU A 132 -8.91 -17.84 -9.18
CA GLU A 132 -8.48 -19.07 -9.87
C GLU A 132 -7.40 -19.81 -9.07
N LEU A 133 -6.42 -19.11 -8.53
CA LEU A 133 -5.34 -19.69 -7.71
C LEU A 133 -5.87 -20.34 -6.42
N LYS A 134 -7.01 -19.89 -5.90
CA LYS A 134 -7.53 -20.40 -4.63
C LYS A 134 -7.85 -21.90 -4.67
N SER A 135 -8.29 -22.41 -5.81
CA SER A 135 -8.69 -23.82 -5.99
C SER A 135 -7.57 -24.74 -6.49
N GLN A 136 -6.36 -24.22 -6.71
CA GLN A 136 -5.23 -24.99 -7.26
C GLN A 136 -4.34 -25.59 -6.16
N SER A 137 -3.62 -26.67 -6.48
CA SER A 137 -2.51 -27.18 -5.64
C SER A 137 -1.34 -26.18 -5.63
N ILE A 138 -0.45 -26.28 -4.63
CA ILE A 138 0.68 -25.35 -4.48
C ILE A 138 1.61 -25.36 -5.72
N ASP A 139 1.90 -26.53 -6.29
CA ASP A 139 2.77 -26.66 -7.48
C ASP A 139 2.13 -26.05 -8.73
N SER A 140 0.82 -26.28 -8.91
CA SER A 140 0.06 -25.65 -9.98
C SER A 140 0.01 -24.13 -9.83
N LYS A 141 -0.12 -23.62 -8.59
CA LYS A 141 -0.08 -22.16 -8.32
C LYS A 141 1.26 -21.55 -8.72
N MET A 142 2.38 -22.22 -8.47
CA MET A 142 3.70 -21.69 -8.82
C MET A 142 3.89 -21.60 -10.34
N THR A 143 3.48 -22.64 -11.08
CA THR A 143 3.54 -22.64 -12.55
C THR A 143 2.62 -21.57 -13.15
N ILE A 144 1.39 -21.45 -12.65
CA ILE A 144 0.44 -20.42 -13.08
C ILE A 144 0.98 -19.03 -12.76
N LEU A 145 1.52 -18.84 -11.56
CA LEU A 145 2.11 -17.58 -11.13
C LEU A 145 3.26 -17.17 -12.07
N GLU A 146 4.20 -18.07 -12.35
CA GLU A 146 5.33 -17.80 -13.24
C GLU A 146 4.85 -17.32 -14.62
N SER A 147 3.96 -18.09 -15.26
CA SER A 147 3.41 -17.74 -16.58
C SER A 147 2.75 -16.37 -16.57
N ILE A 148 1.95 -16.08 -15.54
CA ILE A 148 1.20 -14.82 -15.49
C ILE A 148 2.09 -13.64 -15.13
N LEU A 149 3.02 -13.81 -14.18
CA LEU A 149 4.01 -12.79 -13.86
C LEU A 149 4.80 -12.38 -15.10
N LEU A 150 5.26 -13.34 -15.88
CA LEU A 150 5.99 -13.06 -17.12
C LEU A 150 5.10 -12.35 -18.16
N SER A 151 3.80 -12.67 -18.23
CA SER A 151 2.86 -11.96 -19.11
C SER A 151 2.57 -10.52 -18.67
N LEU A 152 2.49 -10.27 -17.36
CA LEU A 152 2.20 -8.96 -16.79
C LEU A 152 3.41 -8.02 -16.87
N TYR A 153 4.60 -8.56 -16.65
CA TYR A 153 5.87 -7.86 -16.67
C TYR A 153 6.65 -8.15 -17.96
N ASN A 154 5.93 -8.11 -19.08
CA ASN A 154 6.50 -8.29 -20.40
C ASN A 154 7.42 -7.12 -20.80
N LEU A 155 8.14 -7.26 -21.92
CA LEU A 155 9.09 -6.24 -22.39
C LEU A 155 8.43 -4.90 -22.68
N GLU A 156 7.16 -4.87 -23.10
CA GLU A 156 6.41 -3.62 -23.30
C GLU A 156 6.22 -2.89 -21.96
N TYR A 157 5.76 -3.60 -20.92
CA TYR A 157 5.61 -3.07 -19.57
C TYR A 157 6.95 -2.55 -19.03
N LEU A 158 8.01 -3.36 -19.11
CA LEU A 158 9.34 -3.00 -18.62
C LEU A 158 9.87 -1.76 -19.34
N SER A 159 9.68 -1.65 -20.64
CA SER A 159 10.14 -0.50 -21.44
C SER A 159 9.42 0.80 -21.08
N ARG A 160 8.11 0.71 -20.81
CA ARG A 160 7.29 1.85 -20.36
C ARG A 160 7.69 2.27 -18.95
N MET A 161 7.79 1.33 -18.01
CA MET A 161 8.21 1.61 -16.64
C MET A 161 9.62 2.18 -16.58
N TYR A 162 10.56 1.64 -17.35
CA TYR A 162 11.90 2.20 -17.44
C TYR A 162 11.88 3.65 -17.91
N SER A 163 11.31 3.89 -19.09
CA SER A 163 11.40 5.18 -19.77
C SER A 163 10.65 6.29 -19.02
N GLU A 164 9.52 5.94 -18.41
CA GLU A 164 8.58 6.91 -17.87
C GLU A 164 8.55 6.97 -16.33
N ARG A 165 9.19 6.03 -15.65
CA ARG A 165 9.30 6.00 -14.19
C ARG A 165 10.73 5.85 -13.71
N TYR A 166 11.36 4.70 -13.96
CA TYR A 166 12.68 4.42 -13.37
C TYR A 166 13.73 5.45 -13.76
N ALA A 167 13.73 5.90 -15.02
CA ALA A 167 14.66 6.90 -15.51
C ALA A 167 14.32 8.36 -15.12
N LYS A 168 13.13 8.63 -14.55
CA LYS A 168 12.60 9.99 -14.32
C LYS A 168 12.30 10.31 -12.86
N VAL A 169 11.82 9.35 -12.09
CA VAL A 169 11.46 9.56 -10.68
C VAL A 169 12.73 9.80 -9.88
N ALA A 170 12.73 10.88 -9.07
CA ALA A 170 13.86 11.21 -8.21
C ALA A 170 14.22 10.01 -7.31
N TYR A 171 15.49 9.90 -6.93
CA TYR A 171 16.06 8.79 -6.14
C TYR A 171 16.17 7.45 -6.88
N VAL A 172 15.16 7.06 -7.66
CA VAL A 172 15.21 5.85 -8.50
C VAL A 172 16.11 6.08 -9.70
N SER A 173 15.99 7.25 -10.34
CA SER A 173 16.75 7.64 -11.53
C SER A 173 18.26 7.71 -11.32
N TYR A 174 18.75 7.77 -10.07
CA TYR A 174 20.17 7.68 -9.74
C TYR A 174 20.77 6.32 -10.12
N ARG A 175 19.93 5.30 -10.29
CA ARG A 175 20.34 3.93 -10.62
C ARG A 175 19.76 3.47 -11.97
N LYS A 176 19.30 4.40 -12.81
CA LYS A 176 18.66 4.08 -14.10
C LYS A 176 19.55 3.25 -15.04
N GLU A 177 20.87 3.36 -14.96
CA GLU A 177 21.79 2.55 -15.78
C GLU A 177 21.78 1.10 -15.31
N ILE A 178 21.98 0.88 -14.01
CA ILE A 178 21.94 -0.45 -13.38
C ILE A 178 20.56 -1.13 -13.57
N ILE A 179 19.47 -0.34 -13.50
CA ILE A 179 18.12 -0.86 -13.77
C ILE A 179 17.99 -1.31 -15.24
N LEU A 180 18.53 -0.53 -16.19
CA LEU A 180 18.50 -0.92 -17.60
C LEU A 180 19.30 -2.20 -17.83
N GLU A 181 20.52 -2.26 -17.31
CA GLU A 181 21.40 -3.43 -17.41
C GLU A 181 20.73 -4.69 -16.84
N SER A 182 19.99 -4.57 -15.74
CA SER A 182 19.20 -5.66 -15.16
C SER A 182 18.06 -6.12 -16.08
N ILE A 183 17.34 -5.18 -16.72
CA ILE A 183 16.26 -5.48 -17.69
C ILE A 183 16.83 -6.11 -18.97
N GLU A 184 17.96 -5.60 -19.47
CA GLU A 184 18.66 -6.14 -20.64
C GLU A 184 19.18 -7.56 -20.37
N ALA A 185 19.78 -7.78 -19.18
CA ALA A 185 20.22 -9.11 -18.75
C ALA A 185 19.05 -10.09 -18.68
N PHE A 186 17.90 -9.66 -18.15
CA PHE A 186 16.68 -10.47 -18.15
C PHE A 186 16.22 -10.80 -19.57
N SER A 187 16.24 -9.81 -20.47
CA SER A 187 15.88 -9.98 -21.87
C SER A 187 16.83 -10.90 -22.64
N LEU A 188 18.05 -11.11 -22.15
CA LEU A 188 19.05 -12.05 -22.70
C LEU A 188 18.98 -13.46 -22.08
N GLY A 189 18.08 -13.70 -21.13
CA GLY A 189 18.03 -14.95 -20.35
C GLY A 189 19.10 -15.06 -19.26
N LEU A 190 19.84 -13.99 -18.99
CA LEU A 190 20.90 -13.94 -17.97
C LEU A 190 20.30 -13.68 -16.58
N ASN A 191 19.41 -14.57 -16.12
CA ASN A 191 18.58 -14.36 -14.92
C ASN A 191 19.40 -14.13 -13.64
N HIS A 192 20.53 -14.83 -13.47
CA HIS A 192 21.44 -14.58 -12.35
C HIS A 192 21.90 -13.12 -12.30
N CYS A 193 22.35 -12.59 -13.44
CA CYS A 193 22.78 -11.20 -13.57
C CYS A 193 21.62 -10.24 -13.35
N ALA A 194 20.46 -10.50 -13.98
CA ALA A 194 19.27 -9.66 -13.83
C ALA A 194 18.87 -9.50 -12.35
N ILE A 195 18.78 -10.62 -11.62
CA ILE A 195 18.36 -10.67 -10.21
C ILE A 195 19.40 -10.01 -9.30
N THR A 196 20.66 -10.42 -9.41
CA THR A 196 21.73 -9.92 -8.51
C THR A 196 22.01 -8.43 -8.72
N THR A 197 21.84 -7.93 -9.95
CA THR A 197 21.98 -6.50 -10.28
C THR A 197 20.84 -5.66 -9.70
N LEU A 198 19.63 -6.22 -9.56
CA LEU A 198 18.47 -5.48 -9.08
C LEU A 198 18.40 -5.37 -7.54
N ILE A 199 18.94 -6.34 -6.81
CA ILE A 199 19.02 -6.30 -5.33
C ILE A 199 19.65 -5.00 -4.79
N PRO A 200 20.85 -4.55 -5.23
CA PRO A 200 21.45 -3.31 -4.74
C PRO A 200 20.66 -2.07 -5.15
N VAL A 201 19.93 -2.10 -6.28
CA VAL A 201 19.00 -1.02 -6.65
C VAL A 201 17.87 -0.89 -5.64
N ILE A 202 17.25 -2.01 -5.27
CA ILE A 202 16.18 -2.04 -4.26
C ILE A 202 16.72 -1.51 -2.92
N GLU A 203 17.87 -2.01 -2.46
CA GLU A 203 18.47 -1.53 -1.21
C GLU A 203 18.82 -0.04 -1.22
N GLY A 204 19.41 0.42 -2.32
CA GLY A 204 19.73 1.83 -2.48
C GLY A 204 18.48 2.70 -2.48
N THR A 205 17.43 2.28 -3.19
CA THR A 205 16.14 2.99 -3.22
C THR A 205 15.48 3.04 -1.84
N ILE A 206 15.60 1.96 -1.05
CA ILE A 206 15.11 1.92 0.34
C ILE A 206 15.85 2.94 1.22
N ARG A 207 17.18 3.07 1.07
CA ARG A 207 17.98 4.08 1.79
C ARG A 207 17.57 5.50 1.38
N ASP A 208 17.36 5.72 0.09
CA ASP A 208 16.95 7.02 -0.42
C ASP A 208 15.55 7.43 0.07
N ILE A 209 14.62 6.47 0.21
CA ILE A 209 13.30 6.72 0.83
C ILE A 209 13.45 7.14 2.30
N ALA A 210 14.41 6.55 3.02
CA ALA A 210 14.73 6.95 4.39
C ALA A 210 15.28 8.38 4.43
N ASP A 211 16.26 8.70 3.58
CA ASP A 211 16.86 10.03 3.50
C ASP A 211 15.81 11.10 3.08
N LEU A 212 14.92 10.79 2.13
CA LEU A 212 13.79 11.64 1.74
C LEU A 212 12.82 11.95 2.90
N ASN A 213 12.77 11.09 3.91
CA ASN A 213 11.96 11.29 5.11
C ASN A 213 12.76 11.80 6.32
N GLY A 214 14.00 12.24 6.12
CA GLY A 214 14.85 12.84 7.15
C GLY A 214 15.48 11.83 8.11
N GLU A 215 15.43 10.54 7.77
CA GLU A 215 16.06 9.47 8.54
C GLU A 215 17.49 9.24 8.04
N LYS A 216 18.49 9.25 8.93
CA LYS A 216 19.91 9.05 8.51
C LYS A 216 20.14 7.60 8.04
N SER A 217 20.67 7.39 6.84
CA SER A 217 20.84 6.08 6.17
C SER A 217 21.78 5.03 6.80
N VAL A 218 22.46 5.32 7.92
CA VAL A 218 23.55 4.47 8.46
C VAL A 218 23.08 3.19 9.20
N ASP A 219 21.83 3.15 9.68
CA ASP A 219 21.26 1.97 10.39
C ASP A 219 20.07 1.32 9.67
N VAL A 220 20.02 -0.02 9.69
CA VAL A 220 18.94 -0.95 9.30
C VAL A 220 17.84 -0.32 8.42
N ALA A 221 18.16 -0.10 7.15
CA ALA A 221 17.31 0.61 6.19
C ALA A 221 15.89 0.01 6.05
N VAL A 222 15.74 -1.32 6.19
CA VAL A 222 14.43 -1.98 6.10
C VAL A 222 13.52 -1.61 7.28
N ASN A 223 14.03 -1.57 8.52
CA ASN A 223 13.20 -1.21 9.67
C ASN A 223 12.70 0.24 9.59
N LYS A 224 13.55 1.13 9.06
CA LYS A 224 13.18 2.53 8.78
C LYS A 224 12.11 2.62 7.70
N LEU A 225 12.28 1.89 6.59
CA LEU A 225 11.24 1.79 5.56
C LEU A 225 9.92 1.32 6.16
N LEU A 226 9.92 0.25 6.96
CA LEU A 226 8.69 -0.24 7.60
C LEU A 226 8.05 0.82 8.51
N GLY A 227 8.85 1.63 9.21
CA GLY A 227 8.37 2.81 9.95
C GLY A 227 7.68 3.84 9.03
N ILE A 228 8.36 4.23 7.95
CA ILE A 228 7.87 5.19 6.95
C ILE A 228 6.57 4.71 6.31
N LEU A 229 6.49 3.44 5.91
CA LEU A 229 5.28 2.85 5.32
C LEU A 229 4.12 2.89 6.31
N ARG A 230 4.36 2.62 7.61
CA ARG A 230 3.33 2.77 8.66
C ARG A 230 2.89 4.22 8.83
N ASP A 231 3.80 5.19 8.70
CA ASP A 231 3.46 6.61 8.78
C ASP A 231 2.66 7.08 7.55
N TYR A 232 2.97 6.58 6.36
CA TYR A 232 2.14 6.82 5.17
C TYR A 232 0.74 6.21 5.32
N LYS A 233 0.63 5.00 5.89
CA LYS A 233 -0.68 4.43 6.24
C LYS A 233 -1.47 5.33 7.20
N LYS A 234 -0.82 5.93 8.21
CA LYS A 234 -1.48 6.93 9.09
C LYS A 234 -1.95 8.16 8.30
N LYS A 235 -1.10 8.68 7.41
CA LYS A 235 -1.41 9.83 6.54
C LYS A 235 -2.62 9.56 5.64
N ILE A 236 -2.68 8.39 5.00
CA ILE A 236 -3.83 7.94 4.20
C ILE A 236 -5.12 8.03 5.01
N LYS A 237 -5.11 7.53 6.26
CA LYS A 237 -6.30 7.62 7.11
C LYS A 237 -6.71 9.07 7.36
N THR A 238 -5.76 9.95 7.69
CA THR A 238 -6.06 11.37 7.97
C THR A 238 -6.46 12.18 6.74
N GLU A 239 -6.07 11.76 5.54
CA GLU A 239 -6.38 12.44 4.27
C GLU A 239 -7.54 11.78 3.49
N SER A 240 -8.09 10.68 4.01
CA SER A 240 -9.24 9.98 3.45
C SER A 240 -10.56 10.73 3.71
N PHE A 241 -11.70 10.04 3.53
CA PHE A 241 -13.03 10.55 3.91
C PHE A 241 -13.10 11.00 5.38
N LEU A 242 -12.18 10.55 6.26
CA LEU A 242 -12.13 10.99 7.65
C LEU A 242 -11.81 12.48 7.80
N LYS A 243 -11.13 13.11 6.83
CA LYS A 243 -10.74 14.53 6.91
C LYS A 243 -11.93 15.48 6.95
N ASP A 244 -13.08 15.04 6.43
CA ASP A 244 -14.29 15.84 6.32
C ASP A 244 -15.12 15.84 7.63
N PHE A 245 -14.64 15.14 8.67
CA PHE A 245 -15.33 14.93 9.94
C PHE A 245 -14.41 15.16 11.14
N ASP A 246 -14.81 16.04 12.06
CA ASP A 246 -14.18 16.20 13.37
C ASP A 246 -14.33 14.96 14.25
N TYR A 247 -15.44 14.21 14.07
CA TYR A 247 -15.66 12.95 14.76
C TYR A 247 -16.11 11.85 13.80
N PHE A 248 -15.43 10.71 13.95
CA PHE A 248 -15.77 9.46 13.29
C PHE A 248 -15.64 8.32 14.32
N PRO A 249 -16.53 7.31 14.32
CA PRO A 249 -16.45 6.23 15.28
C PRO A 249 -15.11 5.47 15.25
N PRO A 250 -14.53 5.13 16.42
CA PRO A 250 -13.20 4.52 16.50
C PRO A 250 -13.01 3.26 15.67
N GLU A 251 -14.05 2.43 15.51
CA GLU A 251 -13.96 1.17 14.77
C GLU A 251 -13.70 1.37 13.26
N PHE A 252 -14.02 2.54 12.71
CA PHE A 252 -13.73 2.90 11.32
C PHE A 252 -12.40 3.65 11.16
N LYS A 253 -11.76 4.07 12.27
CA LYS A 253 -10.41 4.67 12.28
C LYS A 253 -9.30 3.59 12.37
N ALA A 254 -9.68 2.35 12.67
CA ALA A 254 -8.77 1.23 12.86
C ALA A 254 -8.10 0.81 11.55
N ASP A 255 -6.83 0.37 11.63
CA ASP A 255 -6.06 -0.07 10.48
C ASP A 255 -6.75 -1.21 9.71
N GLY A 256 -7.39 -2.15 10.43
CA GLY A 256 -8.10 -3.27 9.81
C GLY A 256 -9.23 -2.82 8.88
N PHE A 257 -9.91 -1.71 9.18
CA PHE A 257 -10.96 -1.20 8.30
C PHE A 257 -10.39 -0.69 6.97
N PHE A 258 -9.28 0.06 7.02
CA PHE A 258 -8.61 0.53 5.81
C PHE A 258 -7.92 -0.62 5.05
N ASP A 259 -7.37 -1.59 5.75
CA ASP A 259 -6.80 -2.80 5.14
C ASP A 259 -7.83 -3.57 4.31
N ASP A 260 -9.09 -3.57 4.74
CA ASP A 260 -10.15 -4.29 4.05
C ASP A 260 -10.58 -3.64 2.73
N PHE A 261 -10.42 -2.32 2.56
CA PHE A 261 -11.04 -1.60 1.45
C PHE A 261 -10.17 -0.56 0.72
N HIS A 262 -9.17 0.04 1.36
CA HIS A 262 -8.42 1.15 0.76
C HIS A 262 -7.22 0.65 -0.04
N GLU A 263 -7.24 0.85 -1.37
CA GLU A 263 -6.25 0.30 -2.31
C GLU A 263 -4.81 0.69 -1.96
N GLN A 264 -4.51 1.97 -1.77
CA GLN A 264 -3.15 2.41 -1.41
C GLN A 264 -2.69 1.81 -0.07
N PHE A 265 -3.61 1.66 0.90
CA PHE A 265 -3.30 1.06 2.19
C PHE A 265 -2.93 -0.42 2.02
N GLN A 266 -3.62 -1.13 1.12
CA GLN A 266 -3.37 -2.53 0.80
C GLN A 266 -2.06 -2.74 0.04
N LEU A 267 -1.68 -1.83 -0.86
CA LEU A 267 -0.38 -1.85 -1.53
C LEU A 267 0.76 -1.70 -0.51
N LEU A 268 0.65 -0.72 0.40
CA LEU A 268 1.64 -0.52 1.46
C LEU A 268 1.70 -1.72 2.42
N GLU A 269 0.55 -2.27 2.81
CA GLU A 269 0.48 -3.46 3.65
C GLU A 269 1.08 -4.69 2.95
N GLY A 270 0.82 -4.85 1.64
CA GLY A 270 1.40 -5.91 0.82
C GLY A 270 2.93 -5.83 0.81
N LEU A 271 3.49 -4.63 0.61
CA LEU A 271 4.94 -4.42 0.69
C LEU A 271 5.49 -4.74 2.08
N ILE A 272 4.86 -4.21 3.15
CA ILE A 272 5.28 -4.45 4.54
C ILE A 272 5.35 -5.95 4.82
N ARG A 273 4.29 -6.69 4.48
CA ARG A 273 4.22 -8.13 4.69
C ARG A 273 5.24 -8.86 3.85
N TYR A 274 5.35 -8.54 2.57
CA TYR A 274 6.31 -9.18 1.68
C TYR A 274 7.77 -9.04 2.16
N MET A 275 8.15 -7.83 2.57
CA MET A 275 9.51 -7.56 3.05
C MET A 275 9.83 -8.38 4.30
N ASN A 276 8.88 -8.51 5.24
CA ASN A 276 9.07 -9.27 6.48
C ASN A 276 8.98 -10.79 6.29
N GLU A 277 8.06 -11.25 5.46
CA GLU A 277 7.73 -12.67 5.30
C GLU A 277 8.62 -13.38 4.25
N PHE A 278 9.25 -12.64 3.33
CA PHE A 278 10.04 -13.22 2.23
C PHE A 278 11.45 -12.61 2.10
N LEU A 279 11.55 -11.36 1.66
CA LEU A 279 12.83 -10.80 1.20
C LEU A 279 13.87 -10.61 2.32
N TYR A 280 13.42 -10.19 3.52
CA TYR A 280 14.26 -9.97 4.70
C TYR A 280 13.97 -10.93 5.86
N LYS A 281 13.23 -12.02 5.61
CA LYS A 281 13.03 -13.07 6.61
C LYS A 281 14.40 -13.61 7.04
N ASP A 282 14.54 -13.95 8.31
CA ASP A 282 15.76 -14.62 8.79
C ASP A 282 16.01 -15.87 7.94
N SER A 283 17.23 -15.97 7.38
CA SER A 283 17.63 -17.07 6.50
C SER A 283 17.48 -18.45 7.15
N GLN A 284 17.48 -18.55 8.48
CA GLN A 284 17.25 -19.81 9.21
C GLN A 284 15.78 -20.26 9.21
N LEU A 285 14.85 -19.39 8.80
CA LEU A 285 13.40 -19.60 8.86
C LEU A 285 12.74 -19.62 7.47
N VAL A 286 13.51 -19.60 6.38
CA VAL A 286 12.95 -19.49 5.02
C VAL A 286 12.38 -20.84 4.57
N ASP A 287 11.10 -20.84 4.20
CA ASP A 287 10.47 -21.94 3.47
C ASP A 287 10.80 -21.82 1.97
N ASP A 288 11.02 -22.93 1.28
CA ASP A 288 11.53 -23.07 -0.10
C ASP A 288 10.70 -22.40 -1.24
N ILE A 289 9.68 -21.58 -0.93
CA ILE A 289 8.79 -21.01 -1.94
C ILE A 289 9.50 -19.91 -2.76
N GLY A 290 10.20 -20.35 -3.81
CA GLY A 290 10.82 -19.53 -4.83
C GLY A 290 12.17 -18.92 -4.47
N ASN A 291 12.78 -19.28 -3.34
CA ASN A 291 14.18 -18.96 -2.99
C ASN A 291 14.58 -17.48 -3.16
N LEU A 292 13.66 -16.55 -2.90
CA LEU A 292 13.90 -15.11 -3.01
C LEU A 292 14.12 -14.47 -1.63
N ASN A 293 15.26 -14.78 -1.02
CA ASN A 293 15.74 -14.13 0.20
C ASN A 293 17.04 -13.36 -0.09
N ARG A 294 17.10 -12.09 0.31
CA ARG A 294 18.23 -11.20 0.01
C ARG A 294 19.54 -11.71 0.60
N HIS A 295 19.53 -12.19 1.85
CA HIS A 295 20.73 -12.69 2.50
C HIS A 295 21.19 -14.00 1.85
N SER A 296 20.26 -14.93 1.63
CA SER A 296 20.59 -16.22 1.02
C SER A 296 21.12 -16.12 -0.41
N ILE A 297 20.60 -15.20 -1.24
CA ILE A 297 21.11 -14.97 -2.59
C ILE A 297 22.53 -14.39 -2.55
N LEU A 298 22.75 -13.33 -1.76
CA LEU A 298 24.05 -12.64 -1.71
C LEU A 298 25.17 -13.48 -1.10
N HIS A 299 24.83 -14.45 -0.24
CA HIS A 299 25.79 -15.38 0.34
C HIS A 299 25.85 -16.74 -0.39
N GLY A 300 25.10 -16.90 -1.49
CA GLY A 300 25.14 -18.11 -2.32
C GLY A 300 24.55 -19.36 -1.65
N PHE A 301 23.70 -19.20 -0.65
CA PHE A 301 23.03 -20.32 0.02
C PHE A 301 21.95 -20.96 -0.86
N PHE A 302 21.31 -20.18 -1.73
CA PHE A 302 20.34 -20.68 -2.69
C PHE A 302 20.97 -20.91 -4.06
N LYS A 303 20.81 -22.13 -4.58
CA LYS A 303 21.37 -22.55 -5.88
C LYS A 303 20.43 -22.32 -7.05
N THR A 304 19.14 -22.08 -6.78
CA THR A 304 18.05 -22.02 -7.78
C THR A 304 17.27 -20.72 -7.68
N TYR A 305 17.94 -19.59 -7.42
CA TYR A 305 17.24 -18.29 -7.37
C TYR A 305 17.01 -17.69 -8.76
N ASP A 306 17.63 -18.25 -9.81
CA ASP A 306 17.68 -17.77 -11.19
C ASP A 306 16.42 -18.03 -12.01
N TYR A 307 15.34 -18.48 -11.38
CA TYR A 307 14.06 -18.56 -12.07
C TYR A 307 13.62 -17.18 -12.60
N PRO A 308 13.17 -17.05 -13.86
CA PRO A 308 12.75 -15.78 -14.45
C PRO A 308 11.73 -15.00 -13.62
N PHE A 309 10.79 -15.70 -12.96
CA PHE A 309 9.78 -15.05 -12.13
C PHE A 309 10.36 -14.33 -10.89
N ASN A 310 11.58 -14.68 -10.45
CA ASN A 310 12.24 -13.99 -9.34
C ASN A 310 12.73 -12.59 -9.73
N PHE A 311 13.16 -12.40 -10.98
CA PHE A 311 13.39 -11.05 -11.52
C PHE A 311 12.10 -10.24 -11.48
N VAL A 312 10.98 -10.84 -11.92
CA VAL A 312 9.67 -10.17 -11.91
C VAL A 312 9.23 -9.79 -10.50
N ARG A 313 9.44 -10.67 -9.50
CA ARG A 313 9.17 -10.35 -8.09
C ARG A 313 9.98 -9.15 -7.61
N LEU A 314 11.27 -9.07 -7.97
CA LEU A 314 12.11 -7.92 -7.60
C LEU A 314 11.70 -6.64 -8.33
N ILE A 315 11.35 -6.70 -9.62
CA ILE A 315 10.81 -5.54 -10.35
C ILE A 315 9.48 -5.06 -9.74
N SER A 316 8.61 -5.99 -9.34
CA SER A 316 7.37 -5.66 -8.63
C SER A 316 7.65 -4.85 -7.36
N ILE A 317 8.75 -5.15 -6.66
CA ILE A 317 9.15 -4.42 -5.45
C ILE A 317 9.63 -3.02 -5.83
N LEU A 318 10.45 -2.91 -6.86
CA LEU A 318 10.91 -1.62 -7.37
C LEU A 318 9.72 -0.72 -7.77
N ASP A 319 8.70 -1.28 -8.41
CA ASP A 319 7.46 -0.57 -8.74
C ASP A 319 6.77 0.01 -7.50
N LEU A 320 6.64 -0.80 -6.43
CA LEU A 320 6.08 -0.30 -5.18
C LEU A 320 6.96 0.75 -4.50
N LEU A 321 8.29 0.64 -4.58
CA LEU A 321 9.18 1.67 -4.04
C LEU A 321 9.07 2.98 -4.83
N VAL A 322 8.95 2.92 -6.16
CA VAL A 322 8.65 4.08 -7.01
C VAL A 322 7.32 4.70 -6.59
N PHE A 323 6.28 3.88 -6.39
CA PHE A 323 4.97 4.34 -5.90
C PHE A 323 5.08 5.04 -4.53
N VAL A 324 5.85 4.49 -3.59
CA VAL A 324 6.10 5.10 -2.26
C VAL A 324 6.78 6.46 -2.39
N ILE A 325 7.74 6.63 -3.30
CA ILE A 325 8.38 7.93 -3.57
C ILE A 325 7.36 8.92 -4.19
N MET A 326 6.52 8.45 -5.10
CA MET A 326 5.48 9.28 -5.74
C MET A 326 4.42 9.77 -4.75
N LEU A 327 4.03 8.94 -3.76
CA LEU A 327 3.14 9.35 -2.66
C LEU A 327 3.69 10.54 -1.86
N LYS A 328 5.02 10.67 -1.76
CA LYS A 328 5.67 11.79 -1.05
C LYS A 328 5.76 13.05 -1.90
N THR A 329 6.01 12.89 -3.19
CA THR A 329 6.33 13.98 -4.12
C THR A 329 5.09 14.58 -4.80
N ASN A 330 3.88 14.15 -4.40
CA ASN A 330 2.58 14.57 -4.95
C ASN A 330 2.42 14.30 -6.45
N PHE A 331 3.17 13.34 -7.01
CA PHE A 331 2.99 12.92 -8.40
C PHE A 331 1.88 11.87 -8.46
N SER A 332 0.79 12.16 -9.16
CA SER A 332 -0.56 11.71 -8.79
C SER A 332 -1.15 10.52 -9.57
N SER A 333 -0.40 9.88 -10.46
CA SER A 333 -0.95 8.75 -11.23
C SER A 333 -0.56 7.40 -10.63
N ASN A 334 -1.56 6.70 -10.09
CA ASN A 334 -1.47 5.28 -9.70
C ASN A 334 -1.57 4.35 -10.93
N LEU A 335 -1.73 4.90 -12.13
CA LEU A 335 -1.88 4.15 -13.38
C LEU A 335 -0.51 3.86 -14.00
N PRO A 336 -0.40 2.76 -14.76
CA PRO A 336 0.78 2.51 -15.57
C PRO A 336 1.06 3.71 -16.50
N PRO A 337 2.34 4.05 -16.73
CA PRO A 337 2.69 5.11 -17.67
C PRO A 337 2.25 4.75 -19.08
N ASP A 338 1.76 5.72 -19.85
CA ASP A 338 1.45 5.53 -21.28
C ASP A 338 2.70 5.18 -22.09
N GLN A 339 2.47 4.61 -23.27
CA GLN A 339 3.54 4.32 -24.22
C GLN A 339 4.03 5.62 -24.88
N THR A 340 5.35 5.78 -24.94
CA THR A 340 6.05 6.90 -25.57
C THR A 340 7.03 6.40 -26.64
N GLU A 341 7.50 7.29 -27.52
CA GLU A 341 8.54 6.96 -28.52
C GLU A 341 9.78 6.34 -27.89
N LYS A 342 10.20 6.85 -26.72
CA LYS A 342 11.34 6.29 -25.97
C LYS A 342 11.06 4.86 -25.50
N SER A 343 9.86 4.60 -25.00
CA SER A 343 9.49 3.24 -24.58
C SER A 343 9.36 2.27 -25.76
N ILE A 344 8.92 2.74 -26.93
CA ILE A 344 8.87 1.93 -28.17
C ILE A 344 10.28 1.57 -28.62
N ALA A 345 11.19 2.55 -28.70
CA ALA A 345 12.56 2.31 -29.11
C ALA A 345 13.29 1.34 -28.16
N LEU A 346 13.02 1.45 -26.84
CA LEU A 346 13.55 0.52 -25.86
C LEU A 346 12.94 -0.89 -26.02
N PHE A 347 11.63 -0.99 -26.23
CA PHE A 347 10.97 -2.27 -26.49
C PHE A 347 11.60 -2.99 -27.69
N ASP A 348 11.79 -2.29 -28.81
CA ASP A 348 12.43 -2.86 -30.01
C ASP A 348 13.87 -3.33 -29.72
N HIS A 349 14.58 -2.65 -28.82
CA HIS A 349 15.92 -3.05 -28.39
C HIS A 349 15.88 -4.32 -27.55
N LEU A 350 15.01 -4.39 -26.55
CA LEU A 350 14.87 -5.57 -25.69
C LEU A 350 14.39 -6.81 -26.48
N GLU A 351 13.49 -6.64 -27.45
CA GLU A 351 13.07 -7.71 -28.37
C GLU A 351 14.23 -8.23 -29.24
N ARG A 352 15.13 -7.35 -29.68
CA ARG A 352 16.35 -7.79 -30.38
C ARG A 352 17.23 -8.63 -29.47
N LEU A 353 17.38 -8.25 -28.20
CA LEU A 353 18.15 -9.02 -27.23
C LEU A 353 17.53 -10.39 -26.95
N SER A 354 16.21 -10.47 -26.75
CA SER A 354 15.50 -11.74 -26.52
C SER A 354 15.60 -12.70 -27.72
N SER A 355 15.64 -12.16 -28.93
CA SER A 355 15.87 -12.97 -30.14
C SER A 355 17.25 -13.64 -30.20
N ILE A 356 18.25 -13.11 -29.48
CA ILE A 356 19.60 -13.72 -29.38
C ILE A 356 19.56 -14.93 -28.45
N GLU A 357 18.86 -14.83 -27.32
CA GLU A 357 18.68 -15.94 -26.37
C GLU A 357 18.02 -17.16 -27.04
N LEU A 358 16.95 -16.93 -27.81
CA LEU A 358 16.22 -17.99 -28.53
C LEU A 358 17.08 -18.73 -29.57
N LYS A 359 18.16 -18.10 -30.05
CA LYS A 359 19.13 -18.76 -30.95
C LYS A 359 20.12 -19.62 -30.18
N ASN A 360 20.52 -19.21 -28.99
CA ASN A 360 21.49 -19.92 -28.17
C ASN A 360 20.91 -21.17 -27.47
N THR A 361 19.58 -21.25 -27.31
CA THR A 361 18.86 -22.40 -26.71
C THR A 361 18.45 -23.49 -27.71
N ARG A 362 18.71 -23.30 -29.01
CA ARG A 362 18.38 -24.27 -30.09
C ARG A 362 19.58 -25.09 -30.58
N HIS A 363 20.64 -25.18 -29.79
CA HIS A 363 21.80 -26.05 -29.99
C HIS A 363 21.88 -27.06 -28.85
#